data_AF-A0A7D9IS86-F1
#
_entry.id   AF-A0A7D9IS86-F1
#
_cell.length_a   1.000
_cell.length_b   1.000
_cell.length_c   1.000
_cell.angle_alpha   90.00
_cell.angle_beta   90.00
_cell.angle_gamma   90.00
#
_symmetry.space_group_name_H-M   'P 1'
#
loop_
_entity.id
_entity.type
_entity.pdbx_description
1 polymer ?
#
loop_
_entity_poly.entity_id
_entity_poly.type
_entity_poly.pdbx_seq_one_letter_code
_entity_poly.pdbx_strand_id
1 'polypeptide(L)'
;MAPYFDYELTAMPTSLFKDNFMRKSVKSQLAQALEKGVQSSGENPQAMHVLDGGALIHKVKWQKKGPTIKDHEHQRRIGKTCADIQLSENIKAHSDQQTFLSNEKNKSQFIALLSRCLEADGQIVHNSTGDADALIVETALQFPRQEREVKVVADDTDVLILLMYHWNANMADIYFHSEAKRSKKDLKVWKVQDLVNKAGKVVTSHLLFIHASSGCDTTSATYGHGKTSLLKKIKDSEELQRIFFLMTDHEATVEHIGKAGIRLYVLLYGGRANDSLNSLRYSKYMEMVSTSKASIDPQKLPPTERAAFFHSLRVHLQVITWLKLTNDYLNPTQWGWKLADTVLTPVLTDLDAAPECLLKFVRCKCKLSSRNPCGNNSCSCRKHGLKCVTACGDCRGDSCQNAEEITLDNEDNVNIDEE
;
A
#
# COMPACT_ATOMS: atom_id res chain seq x y z
N MET A 1 -30.89 -5.16 -2.83
CA MET A 1 -29.83 -5.27 -1.78
C MET A 1 -28.41 -5.14 -2.32
N ALA A 2 -28.15 -5.42 -3.61
CA ALA A 2 -26.87 -5.16 -4.29
C ALA A 2 -26.29 -3.73 -4.16
N PRO A 3 -27.07 -2.62 -4.17
CA PRO A 3 -26.47 -1.27 -4.18
C PRO A 3 -25.74 -0.87 -2.89
N TYR A 4 -25.94 -1.61 -1.78
CA TYR A 4 -25.21 -1.34 -0.54
C TYR A 4 -23.75 -1.80 -0.59
N PHE A 5 -23.43 -2.79 -1.43
CA PHE A 5 -22.08 -3.34 -1.57
C PHE A 5 -21.18 -2.51 -2.50
N ASP A 6 -21.74 -1.46 -3.11
CA ASP A 6 -20.97 -0.39 -3.74
C ASP A 6 -20.26 0.50 -2.70
N TYR A 7 -20.70 0.45 -1.44
CA TYR A 7 -20.18 1.24 -0.33
C TYR A 7 -19.37 0.36 0.64
N GLU A 8 -18.43 0.98 1.35
CA GLU A 8 -17.59 0.24 2.30
C GLU A 8 -18.34 -0.18 3.56
N LEU A 9 -19.46 0.50 3.88
CA LEU A 9 -20.26 0.32 5.10
C LEU A 9 -19.44 0.46 6.39
N THR A 10 -18.31 1.14 6.27
CA THR A 10 -17.32 1.42 7.32
C THR A 10 -16.67 2.76 7.01
N ALA A 11 -16.00 3.37 7.98
CA ALA A 11 -15.34 4.67 7.78
C ALA A 11 -14.18 4.62 6.75
N MET A 12 -13.70 3.43 6.39
CA MET A 12 -12.64 3.24 5.39
C MET A 12 -12.60 1.83 4.82
N PRO A 13 -11.99 1.64 3.64
CA PRO A 13 -11.81 0.33 3.02
C PRO A 13 -10.90 -0.59 3.86
N THR A 14 -11.49 -1.35 4.78
CA THR A 14 -10.73 -2.16 5.76
C THR A 14 -9.90 -3.27 5.12
N SER A 15 -10.19 -3.69 3.89
CA SER A 15 -9.33 -4.62 3.15
C SER A 15 -7.96 -4.02 2.78
N LEU A 16 -7.87 -2.69 2.67
CA LEU A 16 -6.66 -1.94 2.29
C LEU A 16 -6.11 -1.05 3.42
N PHE A 17 -6.91 -0.74 4.44
CA PHE A 17 -6.52 0.17 5.53
C PHE A 17 -6.72 -0.50 6.89
N LYS A 18 -5.88 -0.11 7.85
CA LYS A 18 -5.96 -0.53 9.24
C LYS A 18 -5.52 0.62 10.14
N ASP A 19 -6.30 0.89 11.18
CA ASP A 19 -6.02 1.93 12.18
C ASP A 19 -5.80 3.33 11.57
N ASN A 20 -6.55 3.66 10.51
CA ASN A 20 -6.42 4.88 9.68
C ASN A 20 -5.16 5.00 8.81
N PHE A 21 -4.36 3.95 8.72
CA PHE A 21 -3.17 3.91 7.88
C PHE A 21 -3.28 2.85 6.80
N MET A 22 -2.48 2.99 5.75
CA MET A 22 -2.31 1.94 4.74
C MET A 22 -1.86 0.65 5.43
N ARG A 23 -2.48 -0.48 5.06
CA ARG A 23 -2.14 -1.76 5.64
C ARG A 23 -0.70 -2.13 5.27
N LYS A 24 0.12 -2.40 6.29
CA LYS A 24 1.53 -2.78 6.09
C LYS A 24 1.67 -4.19 5.54
N SER A 25 2.67 -4.40 4.68
CA SER A 25 3.13 -5.73 4.25
C SER A 25 4.46 -6.08 4.93
N VAL A 26 4.86 -7.36 4.88
CA VAL A 26 6.22 -7.75 5.25
C VAL A 26 7.09 -7.73 3.99
N LYS A 27 7.70 -6.57 3.70
CA LYS A 27 8.51 -6.34 2.48
C LYS A 27 9.55 -7.45 2.25
N SER A 28 10.27 -7.82 3.30
CA SER A 28 11.34 -8.81 3.27
C SER A 28 10.93 -10.21 2.81
N GLN A 29 9.64 -10.56 2.82
CA GLN A 29 9.17 -11.85 2.28
C GLN A 29 9.41 -11.98 0.78
N LEU A 30 9.37 -10.87 0.03
CA LEU A 30 9.62 -10.89 -1.41
C LEU A 30 11.12 -11.09 -1.71
N ALA A 31 11.98 -10.31 -1.06
CA ALA A 31 13.44 -10.48 -1.12
C ALA A 31 13.85 -11.92 -0.78
N GLN A 32 13.38 -12.43 0.37
CA GLN A 32 13.66 -13.81 0.80
C GLN A 32 13.19 -14.85 -0.22
N ALA A 33 12.04 -14.63 -0.87
CA ALA A 33 11.54 -15.56 -1.89
C ALA A 33 12.40 -15.58 -3.16
N LEU A 34 12.96 -14.43 -3.55
CA LEU A 34 13.85 -14.29 -4.71
C LEU A 34 15.25 -14.86 -4.42
N GLU A 35 15.78 -14.59 -3.22
CA GLU A 35 17.10 -15.06 -2.76
C GLU A 35 17.13 -16.57 -2.48
N LYS A 36 15.98 -17.18 -2.13
CA LYS A 36 15.90 -18.55 -1.61
C LYS A 36 16.55 -19.55 -2.56
N GLY A 37 17.72 -20.08 -2.20
CA GLY A 37 18.46 -21.09 -2.96
C GLY A 37 19.36 -20.51 -4.06
N VAL A 38 19.66 -19.20 -4.02
CA VAL A 38 20.81 -18.63 -4.73
C VAL A 38 22.01 -18.68 -3.80
N GLN A 39 23.15 -19.12 -4.32
CA GLN A 39 24.40 -19.19 -3.56
C GLN A 39 24.97 -17.78 -3.34
N SER A 40 25.64 -17.58 -2.21
CA SER A 40 26.36 -16.33 -1.99
C SER A 40 27.57 -16.28 -2.90
N SER A 41 27.78 -15.15 -3.55
CA SER A 41 28.99 -14.86 -4.31
C SER A 41 30.16 -14.53 -3.37
N GLY A 42 31.39 -14.67 -3.87
CA GLY A 42 32.60 -14.21 -3.18
C GLY A 42 32.75 -12.69 -3.19
N GLU A 43 33.66 -12.16 -2.36
CA GLU A 43 33.94 -10.72 -2.32
C GLU A 43 35.04 -10.35 -3.31
N ASN A 44 34.82 -9.28 -4.09
CA ASN A 44 35.85 -8.60 -4.85
C ASN A 44 36.24 -7.27 -4.16
N PRO A 45 37.45 -7.16 -3.58
CA PRO A 45 37.89 -5.94 -2.91
C PRO A 45 38.07 -4.74 -3.85
N GLN A 46 38.21 -4.96 -5.16
CA GLN A 46 38.45 -3.91 -6.15
C GLN A 46 37.15 -3.35 -6.77
N ALA A 47 35.98 -3.88 -6.38
CA ALA A 47 34.70 -3.39 -6.87
C ALA A 47 34.41 -1.95 -6.40
N MET A 48 33.68 -1.20 -7.21
CA MET A 48 33.12 0.09 -6.81
C MET A 48 32.00 -0.15 -5.80
N HIS A 49 32.02 0.54 -4.66
CA HIS A 49 31.01 0.38 -3.63
C HIS A 49 30.01 1.53 -3.67
N VAL A 50 28.72 1.20 -3.75
CA VAL A 50 27.61 2.13 -3.54
C VAL A 50 26.98 1.77 -2.21
N LEU A 51 27.03 2.70 -1.25
CA LEU A 51 26.59 2.47 0.11
C LEU A 51 25.28 3.21 0.39
N ASP A 52 24.31 2.52 0.98
CA ASP A 52 23.18 3.19 1.61
C ASP A 52 23.67 4.00 2.81
N GLY A 53 23.50 5.33 2.76
CA GLY A 53 23.89 6.23 3.84
C GLY A 53 23.09 6.02 5.13
N GLY A 54 21.87 5.47 5.05
CA GLY A 54 21.05 5.10 6.20
C GLY A 54 21.76 4.08 7.11
N ALA A 55 22.49 3.14 6.50
CA ALA A 55 23.33 2.14 7.18
C ALA A 55 24.35 2.79 8.13
N LEU A 56 24.97 3.89 7.69
CA LEU A 56 26.05 4.56 8.40
C LEU A 56 25.56 5.15 9.73
N ILE A 57 24.30 5.55 9.81
CA ILE A 57 23.68 6.06 11.03
C ILE A 57 23.73 5.01 12.15
N HIS A 58 23.57 3.73 11.82
CA HIS A 58 23.67 2.63 12.79
C HIS A 58 25.10 2.30 13.21
N LYS A 59 26.11 2.78 12.48
CA LYS A 59 27.54 2.64 12.84
C LYS A 59 28.01 3.73 13.81
N VAL A 60 27.28 4.85 13.91
CA VAL A 60 27.55 5.90 14.90
C VAL A 60 27.44 5.34 16.32
N LYS A 61 28.44 5.65 17.16
CA LYS A 61 28.45 5.27 18.59
C LYS A 61 27.58 6.25 19.40
N TRP A 62 26.27 6.03 19.37
CA TRP A 62 25.31 6.78 20.19
C TRP A 62 25.59 6.60 21.69
N GLN A 63 25.46 7.67 22.48
CA GLN A 63 25.61 7.57 23.93
C GLN A 63 24.47 6.70 24.49
N LYS A 64 24.80 5.70 25.30
CA LYS A 64 23.78 4.92 26.02
C LYS A 64 23.48 5.59 27.36
N LYS A 65 22.25 6.04 27.59
CA LYS A 65 21.77 6.28 28.95
C LYS A 65 21.52 4.92 29.61
N GLY A 66 22.04 4.74 30.82
CA GLY A 66 21.66 3.61 31.66
C GLY A 66 20.18 3.70 32.06
N PRO A 67 19.55 2.60 32.48
CA PRO A 67 18.16 2.62 32.93
C PRO A 67 18.00 3.59 34.10
N THR A 68 16.95 4.41 34.06
CA THR A 68 16.64 5.39 35.10
C THR A 68 15.21 5.21 35.61
N ILE A 69 14.95 5.62 36.84
CA ILE A 69 13.58 5.68 37.40
C ILE A 69 12.63 6.60 36.62
N LYS A 70 13.16 7.42 35.68
CA LYS A 70 12.38 8.29 34.79
C LYS A 70 12.04 7.62 33.46
N ASP A 71 12.50 6.40 33.19
CA ASP A 71 12.28 5.73 31.90
C ASP A 71 10.80 5.55 31.59
N HIS A 72 9.96 5.29 32.60
CA HIS A 72 8.50 5.20 32.43
C HIS A 72 7.87 6.53 31.99
N GLU A 73 8.38 7.65 32.48
CA GLU A 73 7.93 9.00 32.11
C GLU A 73 8.52 9.43 30.75
N HIS A 74 9.75 9.02 30.43
CA HIS A 74 10.35 9.20 29.10
C HIS A 74 9.59 8.40 28.02
N GLN A 75 9.12 7.19 28.34
CA GLN A 75 8.28 6.37 27.46
C GLN A 75 6.92 7.03 27.16
N ARG A 76 6.32 7.76 28.11
CA ARG A 76 5.11 8.56 27.84
C ARG A 76 5.35 9.79 26.95
N ARG A 77 6.61 10.24 26.83
CA ARG A 77 7.01 11.41 26.02
C ARG A 77 7.50 11.03 24.62
N ILE A 78 7.46 9.74 24.27
CA ILE A 78 7.76 9.26 22.91
C ILE A 78 6.83 10.00 21.94
N GLY A 79 7.42 10.90 21.14
CA GLY A 79 6.71 11.87 20.31
C GLY A 79 7.24 13.31 20.43
N LYS A 80 8.06 13.63 21.44
CA LYS A 80 8.76 14.94 21.52
C LYS A 80 10.12 14.84 20.84
N THR A 81 10.36 15.68 19.83
CA THR A 81 11.69 15.89 19.20
C THR A 81 12.65 16.53 20.21
N CYS A 82 13.96 16.30 20.08
CA CYS A 82 14.92 17.07 20.88
C CYS A 82 15.08 18.50 20.34
N ALA A 83 15.62 19.38 21.17
CA ALA A 83 15.97 20.73 20.75
C ALA A 83 17.01 20.71 19.63
N ASP A 84 17.13 21.82 18.92
CA ASP A 84 18.18 22.03 17.94
C ASP A 84 19.55 21.91 18.61
N ILE A 85 20.40 21.05 18.06
CA ILE A 85 21.76 20.85 18.51
C ILE A 85 22.67 21.40 17.43
N GLN A 86 23.61 22.27 17.81
CA GLN A 86 24.68 22.71 16.93
C GLN A 86 25.71 21.59 16.84
N LEU A 87 25.81 20.94 15.69
CA LEU A 87 26.69 19.79 15.49
C LEU A 87 28.10 20.20 15.06
N SER A 88 29.10 19.43 15.50
CA SER A 88 30.48 19.50 15.02
C SER A 88 31.15 18.13 15.21
N GLU A 89 32.28 17.89 14.56
CA GLU A 89 33.02 16.62 14.61
C GLU A 89 33.43 16.21 16.04
N ASN A 90 33.57 17.19 16.94
CA ASN A 90 34.05 16.98 18.30
C ASN A 90 32.93 16.76 19.32
N ILE A 91 31.66 16.88 18.91
CA ILE A 91 30.52 16.69 19.81
C ILE A 91 30.17 15.20 19.89
N LYS A 92 30.04 14.69 21.12
CA LYS A 92 29.62 13.30 21.34
C LYS A 92 28.20 13.10 20.82
N ALA A 93 27.96 11.96 20.17
CA ALA A 93 26.64 11.59 19.67
C ALA A 93 25.57 11.63 20.77
N HIS A 94 24.35 12.05 20.41
CA HIS A 94 23.24 12.21 21.34
C HIS A 94 22.89 10.89 22.07
N SER A 95 22.26 10.99 23.24
CA SER A 95 21.93 9.82 24.05
C SER A 95 20.74 9.00 23.54
N ASP A 96 19.97 9.59 22.64
CA ASP A 96 18.79 9.00 22.04
C ASP A 96 18.81 9.29 20.54
N GLN A 97 19.12 8.26 19.76
CA GLN A 97 19.21 8.32 18.30
C GLN A 97 17.86 8.69 17.68
N GLN A 98 16.76 8.08 18.14
CA GLN A 98 15.46 8.21 17.49
C GLN A 98 14.90 9.63 17.69
N THR A 99 15.02 10.16 18.90
CA THR A 99 14.59 11.52 19.22
C THR A 99 15.46 12.59 18.54
N PHE A 100 16.74 12.27 18.28
CA PHE A 100 17.64 13.14 17.54
C PHE A 100 17.29 13.23 16.06
N LEU A 101 17.09 12.07 15.42
CA LEU A 101 16.80 11.97 13.98
C LEU A 101 15.37 12.41 13.61
N SER A 102 14.45 12.49 14.58
CA SER A 102 13.10 13.03 14.37
C SER A 102 13.05 14.55 14.33
N ASN A 103 14.11 15.25 14.76
CA ASN A 103 14.24 16.68 14.52
C ASN A 103 14.89 16.89 13.14
N GLU A 104 14.13 17.44 12.19
CA GLU A 104 14.58 17.66 10.81
C GLU A 104 15.84 18.52 10.73
N LYS A 105 15.97 19.57 11.55
CA LYS A 105 17.16 20.42 11.55
C LYS A 105 18.40 19.68 12.05
N ASN A 106 18.25 18.83 13.06
CA ASN A 106 19.34 17.98 13.56
C ASN A 106 19.73 16.94 12.53
N LYS A 107 18.75 16.31 11.87
CA LYS A 107 18.95 15.36 10.78
C LYS A 107 19.70 16.02 9.61
N SER A 108 19.27 17.19 9.14
CA SER A 108 19.94 17.92 8.05
C SER A 108 21.36 18.34 8.42
N GLN A 109 21.59 18.88 9.63
CA GLN A 109 22.94 19.21 10.09
C GLN A 109 23.84 17.97 10.18
N PHE A 110 23.30 16.84 10.63
CA PHE A 110 24.05 15.59 10.74
C PHE A 110 24.45 15.05 9.37
N ILE A 111 23.51 15.05 8.41
CA ILE A 111 23.78 14.65 7.03
C ILE A 111 24.87 15.56 6.43
N ALA A 112 24.73 16.88 6.55
CA ALA A 112 25.72 17.82 6.02
C ALA A 112 27.12 17.63 6.63
N LEU A 113 27.19 17.37 7.94
CA LEU A 113 28.44 17.05 8.63
C LEU A 113 29.06 15.75 8.10
N LEU A 114 28.26 14.69 7.99
CA LEU A 114 28.72 13.39 7.50
C LEU A 114 29.18 13.47 6.04
N SER A 115 28.44 14.15 5.17
CA SER A 115 28.82 14.40 3.77
C SER A 115 30.18 15.06 3.69
N ARG A 116 30.39 16.17 4.42
CA ARG A 116 31.67 16.89 4.43
C ARG A 116 32.84 16.03 4.90
N CYS A 117 32.63 15.21 5.92
CA CYS A 117 33.67 14.29 6.42
C CYS A 117 34.03 13.21 5.38
N LEU A 118 33.04 12.64 4.71
CA LEU A 118 33.25 11.62 3.66
C LEU A 118 33.94 12.21 2.43
N GLU A 119 33.53 13.40 1.99
CA GLU A 119 34.16 14.12 0.87
C GLU A 119 35.62 14.49 1.19
N ALA A 120 35.91 14.91 2.42
CA ALA A 120 37.27 15.17 2.86
C ALA A 120 38.16 13.92 2.86
N ASP A 121 37.57 12.73 3.00
CA ASP A 121 38.24 11.43 2.87
C ASP A 121 38.25 10.90 1.41
N GLY A 122 37.90 11.76 0.44
CA GLY A 122 37.94 11.44 -0.99
C GLY A 122 36.78 10.59 -1.49
N GLN A 123 35.72 10.41 -0.70
CA GLN A 123 34.53 9.68 -1.13
C GLN A 123 33.55 10.58 -1.90
N ILE A 124 32.79 9.99 -2.82
CA ILE A 124 31.72 10.70 -3.54
C ILE A 124 30.43 10.57 -2.73
N VAL A 125 29.76 11.69 -2.47
CA VAL A 125 28.51 11.72 -1.71
C VAL A 125 27.38 12.26 -2.58
N HIS A 126 26.29 11.50 -2.64
CA HIS A 126 25.04 11.92 -3.30
C HIS A 126 23.93 11.99 -2.25
N ASN A 127 23.25 13.14 -2.16
CA ASN A 127 22.16 13.36 -1.21
C ASN A 127 20.81 13.35 -1.94
N SER A 128 19.84 12.59 -1.43
CA SER A 128 18.44 12.63 -1.89
C SER A 128 17.63 13.65 -1.09
N THR A 129 16.67 14.30 -1.74
CA THR A 129 15.67 15.17 -1.09
C THR A 129 14.54 14.38 -0.44
N GLY A 130 14.37 13.11 -0.79
CA GLY A 130 13.37 12.21 -0.25
C GLY A 130 13.99 10.85 0.08
N ASP A 131 13.38 9.80 -0.45
CA ASP A 131 13.91 8.45 -0.33
C ASP A 131 15.18 8.27 -1.19
N ALA A 132 16.14 7.46 -0.72
CA ALA A 132 17.44 7.29 -1.37
C ALA A 132 17.49 6.10 -2.35
N ASP A 133 16.48 5.21 -2.36
CA ASP A 133 16.52 3.94 -3.09
C ASP A 133 16.76 4.14 -4.59
N ALA A 134 16.02 5.07 -5.21
CA ALA A 134 16.16 5.38 -6.62
C ALA A 134 17.54 5.94 -6.96
N LEU A 135 18.08 6.81 -6.09
CA LEU A 135 19.41 7.42 -6.28
C LEU A 135 20.54 6.39 -6.11
N ILE A 136 20.41 5.48 -5.14
CA ILE A 136 21.34 4.36 -4.93
C ILE A 136 21.37 3.49 -6.18
N VAL A 137 20.20 3.12 -6.70
CA VAL A 137 20.08 2.27 -7.89
C VAL A 137 20.60 3.00 -9.13
N GLU A 138 20.20 4.25 -9.36
CA GLU A 138 20.68 5.04 -10.49
C GLU A 138 22.21 5.14 -10.48
N THR A 139 22.80 5.47 -9.33
CA THR A 139 24.25 5.52 -9.13
C THR A 139 24.90 4.17 -9.44
N ALA A 140 24.33 3.08 -8.92
CA ALA A 140 24.82 1.73 -9.17
C ALA A 140 24.71 1.30 -10.64
N LEU A 141 23.79 1.87 -11.43
CA LEU A 141 23.61 1.56 -12.86
C LEU A 141 24.49 2.42 -13.77
N GLN A 142 25.08 3.52 -13.28
CA GLN A 142 26.00 4.37 -14.05
C GLN A 142 27.41 3.76 -14.18
N PHE A 143 27.94 3.17 -13.11
CA PHE A 143 29.28 2.59 -13.08
C PHE A 143 29.49 1.32 -13.94
N PRO A 144 28.51 0.41 -14.10
CA PRO A 144 28.65 -0.77 -14.96
C PRO A 144 28.83 -0.42 -16.43
N ARG A 145 28.44 0.80 -16.85
CA ARG A 145 28.74 1.34 -18.20
C ARG A 145 30.22 1.67 -18.38
N GLN A 146 31.00 1.68 -17.30
CA GLN A 146 32.44 1.95 -17.27
C GLN A 146 33.26 0.66 -17.06
N GLU A 147 32.66 -0.52 -17.29
CA GLU A 147 33.29 -1.85 -17.18
C GLU A 147 33.88 -2.19 -15.80
N ARG A 148 33.35 -1.57 -14.73
CA ARG A 148 33.72 -1.89 -13.35
C ARG A 148 32.62 -2.67 -12.66
N GLU A 149 33.03 -3.68 -11.90
CA GLU A 149 32.14 -4.37 -10.96
C GLU A 149 31.61 -3.39 -9.90
N VAL A 150 30.32 -3.49 -9.59
CA VAL A 150 29.65 -2.64 -8.60
C VAL A 150 29.07 -3.48 -7.48
N LYS A 151 29.31 -3.08 -6.24
CA LYS A 151 28.74 -3.66 -5.04
C LYS A 151 27.84 -2.65 -4.34
N VAL A 152 26.55 -2.95 -4.29
CA VAL A 152 25.55 -2.15 -3.59
C VAL A 152 25.36 -2.73 -2.19
N VAL A 153 25.65 -1.95 -1.16
CA VAL A 153 25.46 -2.33 0.24
C VAL A 153 24.21 -1.67 0.78
N ALA A 154 23.16 -2.46 0.97
CA ALA A 154 21.87 -2.01 1.49
C ALA A 154 21.10 -3.19 2.10
N ASP A 155 20.17 -2.90 3.01
CA ASP A 155 19.27 -3.89 3.61
C ASP A 155 17.82 -3.77 3.09
N ASP A 156 17.50 -2.72 2.33
CA ASP A 156 16.15 -2.48 1.84
C ASP A 156 15.78 -3.44 0.70
N THR A 157 14.56 -3.96 0.78
CA THR A 157 13.96 -4.76 -0.29
C THR A 157 13.73 -3.92 -1.54
N ASP A 158 13.43 -2.64 -1.38
CA ASP A 158 13.09 -1.75 -2.48
C ASP A 158 14.31 -1.58 -3.42
N VAL A 159 15.52 -1.38 -2.87
CA VAL A 159 16.79 -1.37 -3.61
C VAL A 159 17.02 -2.69 -4.37
N LEU A 160 16.86 -3.84 -3.71
CA LEU A 160 17.06 -5.14 -4.38
C LEU A 160 16.11 -5.32 -5.57
N ILE A 161 14.84 -5.00 -5.39
CA ILE A 161 13.81 -5.12 -6.43
C ILE A 161 14.12 -4.20 -7.62
N LEU A 162 14.54 -2.97 -7.34
CA LEU A 162 14.94 -2.00 -8.35
C LEU A 162 16.18 -2.46 -9.14
N LEU A 163 17.22 -2.96 -8.45
CA LEU A 163 18.41 -3.52 -9.10
C LEU A 163 18.07 -4.68 -10.02
N MET A 164 17.26 -5.64 -9.54
CA MET A 164 16.84 -6.79 -10.36
C MET A 164 16.03 -6.38 -11.58
N TYR A 165 15.15 -5.38 -11.45
CA TYR A 165 14.33 -4.91 -12.56
C TYR A 165 15.14 -4.16 -13.63
N HIS A 166 16.05 -3.27 -13.21
CA HIS A 166 16.81 -2.41 -14.12
C HIS A 166 18.08 -3.06 -14.68
N TRP A 167 18.51 -4.19 -14.12
CA TRP A 167 19.64 -4.94 -14.62
C TRP A 167 19.39 -5.44 -16.06
N ASN A 168 20.42 -5.34 -16.90
CA ASN A 168 20.44 -5.96 -18.23
C ASN A 168 21.80 -6.58 -18.55
N ALA A 169 21.81 -7.46 -19.54
CA ALA A 169 22.99 -8.27 -19.89
C ALA A 169 24.19 -7.47 -20.44
N ASN A 170 24.01 -6.18 -20.79
CA ASN A 170 25.09 -5.32 -21.28
C ASN A 170 25.76 -4.52 -20.15
N MET A 171 25.28 -4.65 -18.91
CA MET A 171 25.89 -4.03 -17.73
C MET A 171 27.00 -4.92 -17.18
N ALA A 172 28.07 -4.31 -16.64
CA ALA A 172 29.00 -5.02 -15.78
C ALA A 172 28.31 -5.66 -14.57
N ASP A 173 29.03 -6.55 -13.89
CA ASP A 173 28.49 -7.30 -12.77
C ASP A 173 28.09 -6.38 -11.61
N ILE A 174 26.84 -6.51 -11.16
CA ILE A 174 26.30 -5.84 -9.99
C ILE A 174 26.05 -6.87 -8.90
N TYR A 175 26.52 -6.57 -7.70
CA TYR A 175 26.35 -7.39 -6.50
C TYR A 175 25.51 -6.64 -5.47
N PHE A 176 24.47 -7.28 -4.96
CA PHE A 176 23.70 -6.81 -3.82
C PHE A 176 24.24 -7.44 -2.54
N HIS A 177 24.56 -6.62 -1.55
CA HIS A 177 25.21 -7.04 -0.32
C HIS A 177 24.40 -6.57 0.89
N SER A 178 23.89 -7.52 1.67
CA SER A 178 23.18 -7.20 2.92
C SER A 178 24.12 -6.57 3.93
N GLU A 179 23.64 -5.64 4.75
CA GLU A 179 24.49 -4.98 5.74
C GLU A 179 24.95 -5.92 6.87
N ALA A 180 26.17 -5.68 7.37
CA ALA A 180 26.69 -6.35 8.56
C ALA A 180 25.88 -5.96 9.82
N LYS A 181 25.02 -6.86 10.28
CA LYS A 181 24.36 -6.76 11.60
C LYS A 181 25.30 -7.25 12.69
N ARG A 182 25.31 -6.58 13.84
CA ARG A 182 26.16 -6.93 15.02
C ARG A 182 26.06 -8.40 15.45
N SER A 183 24.99 -9.11 15.09
CA SER A 183 24.71 -10.50 15.48
C SER A 183 24.89 -11.55 14.36
N LYS A 184 25.10 -11.16 13.09
CA LYS A 184 25.27 -12.10 11.97
C LYS A 184 26.70 -12.06 11.46
N LYS A 185 27.37 -13.23 11.45
CA LYS A 185 28.73 -13.39 10.92
C LYS A 185 28.77 -13.59 9.41
N ASP A 186 27.71 -14.15 8.81
CA ASP A 186 27.68 -14.44 7.38
C ASP A 186 26.96 -13.32 6.63
N LEU A 187 27.77 -12.46 5.99
CA LEU A 187 27.31 -11.50 5.01
C LEU A 187 26.90 -12.24 3.75
N LYS A 188 25.69 -11.99 3.26
CA LYS A 188 25.24 -12.57 2.00
C LYS A 188 25.46 -11.57 0.88
N VAL A 189 26.09 -12.06 -0.19
CA VAL A 189 26.35 -11.30 -1.41
C VAL A 189 25.68 -12.04 -2.53
N TRP A 190 24.85 -11.36 -3.31
CA TRP A 190 24.20 -11.96 -4.47
C TRP A 190 24.57 -11.18 -5.72
N LYS A 191 25.08 -11.89 -6.73
CA LYS A 191 25.14 -11.35 -8.07
C LYS A 191 23.71 -11.12 -8.58
N VAL A 192 23.38 -9.90 -8.95
CA VAL A 192 22.02 -9.52 -9.40
C VAL A 192 21.59 -10.36 -10.59
N GLN A 193 22.52 -10.66 -11.51
CA GLN A 193 22.30 -11.55 -12.65
C GLN A 193 21.78 -12.93 -12.22
N ASP A 194 22.32 -13.54 -11.16
CA ASP A 194 21.90 -14.88 -10.72
C ASP A 194 20.48 -14.86 -10.16
N LEU A 195 20.12 -13.78 -9.46
CA LEU A 195 18.76 -13.55 -8.97
C LEU A 195 17.78 -13.37 -10.12
N VAL A 196 18.13 -12.56 -11.14
CA VAL A 196 17.31 -12.33 -12.34
C VAL A 196 17.12 -13.63 -13.13
N ASN A 197 18.21 -14.36 -13.37
CA ASN A 197 18.19 -15.64 -14.08
C ASN A 197 17.27 -16.65 -13.39
N LYS A 198 17.33 -16.72 -12.06
CA LYS A 198 16.46 -17.59 -11.27
C LYS A 198 15.00 -17.15 -11.27
N ALA A 199 14.74 -15.86 -11.10
CA ALA A 199 13.39 -15.32 -11.11
C ALA A 199 12.72 -15.59 -12.47
N GLY A 200 13.49 -15.51 -13.54
CA GLY A 200 13.05 -15.66 -14.91
C GLY A 200 12.45 -14.37 -15.48
N LYS A 201 12.36 -14.31 -16.81
CA LYS A 201 11.97 -13.09 -17.54
C LYS A 201 10.60 -12.56 -17.13
N VAL A 202 9.59 -13.44 -17.02
CA VAL A 202 8.20 -13.08 -16.68
C VAL A 202 8.11 -12.43 -15.29
N VAL A 203 8.76 -13.02 -14.29
CA VAL A 203 8.75 -12.43 -12.95
C VAL A 203 9.48 -11.10 -12.96
N THR A 204 10.68 -11.07 -13.53
CA THR A 204 11.56 -9.90 -13.54
C THR A 204 10.87 -8.70 -14.19
N SER A 205 10.19 -8.88 -15.34
CA SER A 205 9.46 -7.81 -16.03
C SER A 205 8.26 -7.26 -15.25
N HIS A 206 7.84 -7.93 -14.19
CA HIS A 206 6.69 -7.57 -13.38
C HIS A 206 7.02 -7.27 -11.91
N LEU A 207 8.31 -7.29 -11.53
CA LEU A 207 8.73 -7.15 -10.13
C LEU A 207 8.27 -5.84 -9.47
N LEU A 208 8.39 -4.71 -10.18
CA LEU A 208 7.95 -3.40 -9.65
C LEU A 208 6.46 -3.42 -9.32
N PHE A 209 5.65 -3.93 -10.26
CA PHE A 209 4.21 -4.01 -10.06
C PHE A 209 3.83 -4.99 -8.94
N ILE A 210 4.44 -6.17 -8.90
CA ILE A 210 4.21 -7.15 -7.83
C ILE A 210 4.50 -6.53 -6.47
N HIS A 211 5.63 -5.82 -6.36
CA HIS A 211 6.04 -5.20 -5.11
C HIS A 211 5.11 -4.05 -4.68
N ALA A 212 4.80 -3.13 -5.58
CA ALA A 212 3.90 -2.01 -5.32
C ALA A 212 2.46 -2.46 -5.01
N SER A 213 1.88 -3.36 -5.82
CA SER A 213 0.47 -3.79 -5.66
C SER A 213 0.22 -4.63 -4.40
N SER A 214 1.23 -5.37 -3.94
CA SER A 214 1.15 -6.17 -2.70
C SER A 214 1.52 -5.39 -1.44
N GLY A 215 1.72 -4.07 -1.57
CA GLY A 215 1.95 -3.12 -0.48
C GLY A 215 3.42 -2.80 -0.24
N CYS A 216 3.76 -1.52 -0.30
CA CYS A 216 5.06 -0.94 0.06
C CYS A 216 4.83 0.27 0.98
N ASP A 217 5.76 1.23 1.07
CA ASP A 217 5.58 2.38 1.97
C ASP A 217 4.51 3.36 1.47
N THR A 218 4.29 3.42 0.16
CA THR A 218 3.34 4.33 -0.49
C THR A 218 2.05 3.65 -0.94
N THR A 219 1.92 2.33 -0.76
CA THR A 219 0.74 1.57 -1.18
C THR A 219 0.32 0.56 -0.12
N SER A 220 -0.99 0.37 0.01
CA SER A 220 -1.54 -0.62 0.94
C SER A 220 -1.26 -2.05 0.48
N ALA A 221 -0.96 -2.92 1.44
CA ALA A 221 -1.16 -4.35 1.28
C ALA A 221 -2.66 -4.67 1.24
N THR A 222 -3.05 -5.69 0.49
CA THR A 222 -4.43 -6.19 0.51
C THR A 222 -4.55 -7.32 1.53
N TYR A 223 -5.55 -7.23 2.41
CA TYR A 223 -5.83 -8.29 3.37
C TYR A 223 -6.04 -9.64 2.67
N GLY A 224 -5.35 -10.69 3.15
CA GLY A 224 -5.45 -12.03 2.57
C GLY A 224 -4.63 -12.26 1.29
N HIS A 225 -4.05 -11.21 0.69
CA HIS A 225 -3.28 -11.30 -0.55
C HIS A 225 -1.83 -10.81 -0.35
N GLY A 226 -0.92 -11.76 -0.08
CA GLY A 226 0.51 -11.48 0.17
C GLY A 226 1.40 -11.51 -1.07
N LYS A 227 2.60 -10.91 -0.95
CA LYS A 227 3.61 -10.77 -2.04
C LYS A 227 3.94 -12.10 -2.72
N THR A 228 4.16 -13.15 -1.93
CA THR A 228 4.54 -14.48 -2.43
C THR A 228 3.41 -15.19 -3.17
N SER A 229 2.14 -14.88 -2.88
CA SER A 229 0.99 -15.43 -3.61
C SER A 229 0.95 -14.85 -5.02
N LEU A 230 1.09 -13.53 -5.15
CA LEU A 230 1.08 -12.84 -6.44
C LEU A 230 2.28 -13.23 -7.31
N LEU A 231 3.47 -13.34 -6.70
CA LEU A 231 4.69 -13.81 -7.36
C LEU A 231 4.55 -15.21 -7.98
N LYS A 232 3.75 -16.10 -7.36
CA LYS A 232 3.48 -17.43 -7.90
C LYS A 232 2.46 -17.36 -9.04
N LYS A 233 1.34 -16.66 -8.82
CA LYS A 233 0.24 -16.57 -9.79
C LYS A 233 0.63 -15.96 -11.13
N ILE A 234 1.56 -15.00 -11.15
CA ILE A 234 1.93 -14.29 -12.39
C ILE A 234 2.58 -15.20 -13.45
N LYS A 235 3.24 -16.28 -13.02
CA LYS A 235 3.94 -17.21 -13.93
C LYS A 235 2.96 -17.94 -14.85
N ASP A 236 1.77 -18.24 -14.35
CA ASP A 236 0.82 -19.13 -15.02
C ASP A 236 -0.43 -18.39 -15.53
N SER A 237 -0.48 -17.06 -15.41
CA SER A 237 -1.67 -16.26 -15.76
C SER A 237 -1.33 -15.17 -16.77
N GLU A 238 -1.62 -15.43 -18.05
CA GLU A 238 -1.49 -14.42 -19.11
C GLU A 238 -2.37 -13.19 -18.85
N GLU A 239 -3.56 -13.38 -18.26
CA GLU A 239 -4.46 -12.28 -17.95
C GLU A 239 -3.84 -11.33 -16.91
N LEU A 240 -3.22 -11.87 -15.85
CA LEU A 240 -2.49 -11.05 -14.89
C LEU A 240 -1.31 -10.34 -15.55
N GLN A 241 -0.57 -11.01 -16.44
CA GLN A 241 0.53 -10.39 -17.17
C GLN A 241 0.04 -9.20 -18.02
N ARG A 242 -1.07 -9.35 -18.76
CA ARG A 242 -1.66 -8.26 -19.57
C ARG A 242 -2.10 -7.07 -18.70
N ILE A 243 -2.76 -7.35 -17.57
CA ILE A 243 -3.15 -6.30 -16.62
C ILE A 243 -1.92 -5.58 -16.08
N PHE A 244 -0.88 -6.32 -15.71
CA PHE A 244 0.34 -5.72 -15.16
C PHE A 244 1.05 -4.84 -16.18
N PHE A 245 1.13 -5.28 -17.44
CA PHE A 245 1.68 -4.45 -18.52
C PHE A 245 0.93 -3.14 -18.68
N LEU A 246 -0.41 -3.19 -18.76
CA LEU A 246 -1.24 -1.97 -18.83
C LEU A 246 -1.04 -1.09 -17.59
N MET A 247 -0.95 -1.69 -16.42
CA MET A 247 -0.74 -0.97 -15.15
C MET A 247 0.66 -0.35 -15.02
N THR A 248 1.60 -0.71 -15.88
CA THR A 248 2.97 -0.15 -15.94
C THR A 248 3.17 0.82 -17.10
N ASP A 249 2.14 1.09 -17.90
CA ASP A 249 2.20 2.00 -19.04
C ASP A 249 2.11 3.46 -18.58
N HIS A 250 3.22 4.19 -18.71
CA HIS A 250 3.35 5.57 -18.26
C HIS A 250 2.50 6.58 -19.05
N GLU A 251 1.98 6.18 -20.21
CA GLU A 251 1.06 7.00 -21.02
C GLU A 251 -0.41 6.63 -20.78
N ALA A 252 -0.69 5.64 -19.91
CA ALA A 252 -2.05 5.21 -19.63
C ALA A 252 -2.84 6.30 -18.89
N THR A 253 -4.13 6.38 -19.19
CA THR A 253 -5.03 7.31 -18.53
C THR A 253 -5.44 6.79 -17.14
N VAL A 254 -5.83 7.70 -16.26
CA VAL A 254 -6.41 7.40 -14.93
C VAL A 254 -7.56 6.39 -15.04
N GLU A 255 -8.41 6.51 -16.05
CA GLU A 255 -9.54 5.60 -16.27
C GLU A 255 -9.09 4.19 -16.66
N HIS A 256 -8.12 4.06 -17.57
CA HIS A 256 -7.58 2.76 -17.97
C HIS A 256 -6.90 2.04 -16.80
N ILE A 257 -6.06 2.74 -16.05
CA ILE A 257 -5.40 2.22 -14.85
C ILE A 257 -6.44 1.81 -13.80
N GLY A 258 -7.44 2.65 -13.57
CA GLY A 258 -8.51 2.36 -12.63
C GLY A 258 -9.31 1.11 -12.99
N LYS A 259 -9.71 0.95 -14.25
CA LYS A 259 -10.43 -0.24 -14.75
C LYS A 259 -9.57 -1.51 -14.68
N ALA A 260 -8.31 -1.42 -15.09
CA ALA A 260 -7.36 -2.52 -14.99
C ALA A 260 -7.12 -2.95 -13.53
N GLY A 261 -7.05 -1.98 -12.64
CA GLY A 261 -7.00 -2.16 -11.20
C GLY A 261 -8.21 -2.91 -10.63
N ILE A 262 -9.42 -2.47 -10.97
CA ILE A 262 -10.65 -3.18 -10.58
C ILE A 262 -10.63 -4.62 -11.09
N ARG A 263 -10.23 -4.83 -12.36
CA ARG A 263 -10.10 -6.16 -12.95
C ARG A 263 -9.09 -7.03 -12.21
N LEU A 264 -7.96 -6.47 -11.77
CA LEU A 264 -6.99 -7.19 -10.93
C LEU A 264 -7.66 -7.71 -9.65
N TYR A 265 -8.42 -6.88 -8.96
CA TYR A 265 -9.11 -7.29 -7.74
C TYR A 265 -10.16 -8.39 -7.98
N VAL A 266 -10.89 -8.35 -9.10
CA VAL A 266 -11.79 -9.45 -9.49
C VAL A 266 -11.02 -10.77 -9.57
N LEU A 267 -9.86 -10.79 -10.24
CA LEU A 267 -9.01 -11.98 -10.34
C LEU A 267 -8.41 -12.41 -9.00
N LEU A 268 -7.98 -11.47 -8.16
CA LEU A 268 -7.39 -11.77 -6.86
C LEU A 268 -8.37 -12.51 -5.96
N TYR A 269 -9.64 -12.10 -5.98
CA TYR A 269 -10.71 -12.68 -5.17
C TYR A 269 -11.47 -13.83 -5.87
N GLY A 270 -10.98 -14.30 -7.02
CA GLY A 270 -11.48 -15.50 -7.69
C GLY A 270 -12.75 -15.30 -8.52
N GLY A 271 -13.03 -14.06 -8.94
CA GLY A 271 -14.12 -13.75 -9.86
C GLY A 271 -13.81 -14.09 -11.32
N ARG A 272 -14.85 -14.11 -12.15
CA ARG A 272 -14.84 -14.47 -13.58
C ARG A 272 -14.75 -13.24 -14.48
N ALA A 273 -14.66 -13.45 -15.79
CA ALA A 273 -14.53 -12.40 -16.81
C ALA A 273 -15.56 -11.26 -16.70
N ASN A 274 -16.82 -11.63 -16.44
CA ASN A 274 -17.95 -10.69 -16.45
C ASN A 274 -18.39 -10.26 -15.04
N ASP A 275 -17.67 -10.67 -14.00
CA ASP A 275 -17.99 -10.28 -12.64
C ASP A 275 -17.56 -8.83 -12.41
N SER A 276 -18.45 -8.02 -11.83
CA SER A 276 -18.06 -6.74 -11.23
C SER A 276 -17.47 -6.99 -9.85
N LEU A 277 -16.63 -6.07 -9.36
CA LEU A 277 -16.02 -6.28 -8.05
C LEU A 277 -17.05 -6.11 -6.94
N ASN A 278 -18.06 -5.25 -7.13
CA ASN A 278 -19.15 -5.07 -6.16
C ASN A 278 -20.07 -6.30 -6.10
N SER A 279 -20.38 -6.96 -7.24
CA SER A 279 -21.16 -8.20 -7.23
C SER A 279 -20.38 -9.36 -6.60
N LEU A 280 -19.06 -9.41 -6.83
CA LEU A 280 -18.17 -10.36 -6.16
C LEU A 280 -18.11 -10.11 -4.66
N ARG A 281 -18.08 -8.83 -4.24
CA ARG A 281 -18.11 -8.44 -2.82
C ARG A 281 -19.38 -8.92 -2.12
N TYR A 282 -20.55 -8.74 -2.76
CA TYR A 282 -21.82 -9.29 -2.26
C TYR A 282 -21.80 -10.82 -2.19
N SER A 283 -21.32 -11.48 -3.24
CA SER A 283 -21.26 -12.95 -3.30
C SER A 283 -20.37 -13.52 -2.18
N LYS A 284 -19.21 -12.89 -1.94
CA LYS A 284 -18.30 -13.24 -0.84
C LYS A 284 -18.92 -12.99 0.53
N TYR A 285 -19.66 -11.90 0.69
CA TYR A 285 -20.42 -11.67 1.92
C TYR A 285 -21.45 -12.78 2.17
N MET A 286 -22.23 -13.16 1.16
CA MET A 286 -23.22 -14.24 1.28
C MET A 286 -22.58 -15.60 1.61
N GLU A 287 -21.44 -15.90 1.00
CA GLU A 287 -20.62 -17.09 1.33
C GLU A 287 -20.18 -17.08 2.80
N MET A 288 -19.72 -15.93 3.30
CA MET A 288 -19.31 -15.79 4.69
C MET A 288 -20.48 -15.89 5.68
N VAL A 289 -21.65 -15.33 5.33
CA VAL A 289 -22.86 -15.39 6.17
C VAL A 289 -23.41 -16.82 6.25
N SER A 290 -23.36 -17.58 5.15
CA SER A 290 -23.85 -18.96 5.14
C SER A 290 -22.95 -19.94 5.89
N THR A 291 -21.66 -19.63 6.02
CA THR A 291 -20.66 -20.52 6.63
C THR A 291 -20.25 -20.12 8.05
N SER A 292 -20.37 -18.85 8.44
CA SER A 292 -19.90 -18.34 9.73
C SER A 292 -21.01 -18.31 10.79
N LYS A 293 -20.71 -18.83 11.98
CA LYS A 293 -21.52 -18.60 13.21
C LYS A 293 -21.12 -17.32 13.96
N ALA A 294 -20.03 -16.66 13.54
CA ALA A 294 -19.49 -15.46 14.14
C ALA A 294 -19.76 -14.23 13.27
N SER A 295 -19.60 -13.04 13.84
CA SER A 295 -19.69 -11.77 13.12
C SER A 295 -18.73 -11.74 11.92
N ILE A 296 -19.23 -11.23 10.80
CA ILE A 296 -18.46 -11.05 9.57
C ILE A 296 -17.39 -9.98 9.78
N ASP A 297 -16.15 -10.31 9.46
CA ASP A 297 -15.02 -9.39 9.52
C ASP A 297 -14.87 -8.66 8.17
N PRO A 298 -15.18 -7.36 8.06
CA PRO A 298 -15.26 -6.66 6.79
C PRO A 298 -13.94 -6.64 6.00
N GLN A 299 -12.79 -6.74 6.66
CA GLN A 299 -11.49 -6.72 5.97
C GLN A 299 -11.26 -7.95 5.07
N LYS A 300 -12.05 -9.01 5.25
CA LYS A 300 -12.00 -10.23 4.41
C LYS A 300 -12.72 -10.06 3.07
N LEU A 301 -13.58 -9.05 2.95
CA LEU A 301 -14.28 -8.76 1.70
C LEU A 301 -13.32 -8.11 0.68
N PRO A 302 -13.54 -8.32 -0.63
CA PRO A 302 -12.90 -7.50 -1.65
C PRO A 302 -13.16 -6.01 -1.40
N PRO A 303 -12.22 -5.07 -1.63
CA PRO A 303 -12.52 -3.63 -1.57
C PRO A 303 -13.68 -3.26 -2.51
N THR A 304 -14.33 -2.12 -2.26
CA THR A 304 -15.25 -1.54 -3.25
C THR A 304 -14.51 -1.17 -4.54
N GLU A 305 -15.23 -1.08 -5.66
CA GLU A 305 -14.64 -0.64 -6.94
C GLU A 305 -13.88 0.68 -6.84
N ARG A 306 -14.43 1.64 -6.11
CA ARG A 306 -13.80 2.96 -5.94
C ARG A 306 -12.54 2.90 -5.07
N ALA A 307 -12.56 2.10 -4.00
CA ALA A 307 -11.35 1.88 -3.20
C ALA A 307 -10.24 1.16 -3.99
N ALA A 308 -10.62 0.13 -4.77
CA ALA A 308 -9.71 -0.57 -5.68
C ALA A 308 -9.14 0.37 -6.75
N PHE A 309 -9.97 1.24 -7.32
CA PHE A 309 -9.57 2.25 -8.30
C PHE A 309 -8.47 3.17 -7.74
N PHE A 310 -8.70 3.83 -6.61
CA PHE A 310 -7.71 4.76 -6.04
C PHE A 310 -6.45 4.06 -5.54
N HIS A 311 -6.56 2.84 -5.01
CA HIS A 311 -5.38 2.03 -4.70
C HIS A 311 -4.54 1.75 -5.96
N SER A 312 -5.20 1.41 -7.06
CA SER A 312 -4.55 1.11 -8.34
C SER A 312 -3.85 2.34 -8.93
N LEU A 313 -4.39 3.54 -8.76
CA LEU A 313 -3.70 4.78 -9.13
C LEU A 313 -2.41 4.99 -8.34
N ARG A 314 -2.43 4.74 -7.02
CA ARG A 314 -1.22 4.87 -6.18
C ARG A 314 -0.17 3.82 -6.53
N VAL A 315 -0.61 2.59 -6.83
CA VAL A 315 0.27 1.53 -7.32
C VAL A 315 0.93 1.95 -8.64
N HIS A 316 0.15 2.47 -9.58
CA HIS A 316 0.66 2.97 -10.85
C HIS A 316 1.71 4.08 -10.64
N LEU A 317 1.38 5.10 -9.84
CA LEU A 317 2.31 6.16 -9.47
C LEU A 317 3.65 5.61 -8.97
N GLN A 318 3.60 4.71 -7.98
CA GLN A 318 4.80 4.14 -7.40
C GLN A 318 5.62 3.34 -8.42
N VAL A 319 4.94 2.57 -9.28
CA VAL A 319 5.61 1.79 -10.32
C VAL A 319 6.29 2.70 -11.33
N ILE A 320 5.65 3.80 -11.74
CA ILE A 320 6.26 4.75 -12.68
C ILE A 320 7.44 5.48 -12.04
N THR A 321 7.32 5.89 -10.77
CA THR A 321 8.44 6.44 -10.00
C THR A 321 9.66 5.51 -10.02
N TRP A 322 9.45 4.22 -9.74
CA TRP A 322 10.50 3.20 -9.76
C TRP A 322 11.00 2.88 -11.17
N LEU A 323 10.13 2.90 -12.17
CA LEU A 323 10.46 2.64 -13.56
C LEU A 323 11.33 3.76 -14.15
N LYS A 324 11.03 5.01 -13.81
CA LYS A 324 11.75 6.20 -14.31
C LYS A 324 12.87 6.65 -13.37
N LEU A 325 13.01 6.02 -12.20
CA LEU A 325 13.93 6.40 -11.12
C LEU A 325 13.82 7.89 -10.74
N THR A 326 12.61 8.44 -10.81
CA THR A 326 12.35 9.87 -10.52
C THR A 326 10.97 10.06 -9.91
N ASN A 327 10.86 11.00 -8.97
CA ASN A 327 9.60 11.34 -8.29
C ASN A 327 8.76 12.38 -9.04
N ASP A 328 9.34 13.04 -10.05
CA ASP A 328 8.72 14.20 -10.70
C ASP A 328 7.93 13.85 -11.97
N TYR A 329 7.83 12.56 -12.31
CA TYR A 329 7.21 12.14 -13.56
C TYR A 329 5.67 12.27 -13.56
N LEU A 330 5.01 11.90 -12.46
CA LEU A 330 3.56 11.99 -12.31
C LEU A 330 3.21 12.83 -11.08
N ASN A 331 2.18 13.66 -11.19
CA ASN A 331 1.68 14.45 -10.06
C ASN A 331 0.86 13.56 -9.10
N PRO A 332 1.28 13.37 -7.83
CA PRO A 332 0.58 12.48 -6.89
C PRO A 332 -0.91 12.80 -6.73
N THR A 333 -1.30 14.08 -6.79
CA THR A 333 -2.69 14.53 -6.62
C THR A 333 -3.64 14.08 -7.74
N GLN A 334 -3.09 13.70 -8.90
CA GLN A 334 -3.85 13.10 -10.01
C GLN A 334 -3.91 11.57 -9.92
N TRP A 335 -3.11 10.97 -9.04
CA TRP A 335 -2.89 9.53 -8.97
C TRP A 335 -3.17 8.95 -7.58
N GLY A 336 -4.34 9.30 -7.03
CA GLY A 336 -4.89 8.67 -5.83
C GLY A 336 -4.35 9.20 -4.50
N TRP A 337 -3.70 10.36 -4.52
CA TRP A 337 -3.37 11.15 -3.33
C TRP A 337 -4.14 12.48 -3.31
N LYS A 338 -4.27 13.06 -2.12
CA LYS A 338 -4.78 14.41 -1.91
C LYS A 338 -3.86 15.18 -0.98
N LEU A 339 -3.71 16.47 -1.22
CA LEU A 339 -2.94 17.37 -0.37
C LEU A 339 -3.85 17.91 0.75
N ALA A 340 -3.55 17.59 2.00
CA ALA A 340 -4.25 18.11 3.18
C ALA A 340 -3.22 18.68 4.15
N ASP A 341 -3.36 19.97 4.52
CA ASP A 341 -2.46 20.64 5.46
C ASP A 341 -0.97 20.46 5.14
N THR A 342 -0.59 20.59 3.86
CA THR A 342 0.76 20.36 3.29
C THR A 342 1.26 18.90 3.28
N VAL A 343 0.44 17.95 3.72
CA VAL A 343 0.77 16.52 3.74
C VAL A 343 -0.02 15.78 2.68
N LEU A 344 0.66 14.91 1.92
CA LEU A 344 -0.02 13.98 1.01
C LEU A 344 -0.69 12.86 1.82
N THR A 345 -1.99 12.69 1.63
CA THR A 345 -2.79 11.62 2.22
C THR A 345 -3.48 10.81 1.14
N PRO A 346 -3.65 9.49 1.31
CA PRO A 346 -4.25 8.65 0.28
C PRO A 346 -5.75 8.97 0.14
N VAL A 347 -6.23 9.03 -1.10
CA VAL A 347 -7.68 9.02 -1.38
C VAL A 347 -8.18 7.60 -1.16
N LEU A 348 -9.01 7.41 -0.13
CA LEU A 348 -9.50 6.08 0.24
C LEU A 348 -10.58 5.58 -0.73
N THR A 349 -11.51 6.48 -1.05
CA THR A 349 -12.65 6.33 -1.95
C THR A 349 -13.22 7.74 -2.20
N ASP A 350 -14.03 7.91 -3.24
CA ASP A 350 -14.81 9.11 -3.55
C ASP A 350 -16.30 8.94 -3.23
N LEU A 351 -16.67 7.82 -2.60
CA LEU A 351 -18.01 7.57 -2.09
C LEU A 351 -18.07 7.82 -0.58
N ASP A 352 -19.27 8.17 -0.11
CA ASP A 352 -19.58 8.17 1.31
C ASP A 352 -19.45 6.76 1.92
N ALA A 353 -19.43 6.67 3.26
CA ALA A 353 -19.32 5.39 3.96
C ALA A 353 -20.51 4.45 3.69
N ALA A 354 -21.69 5.00 3.40
CA ALA A 354 -22.93 4.28 3.10
C ALA A 354 -23.83 5.17 2.24
N PRO A 355 -24.86 4.63 1.57
CA PRO A 355 -25.86 5.45 0.88
C PRO A 355 -26.50 6.47 1.81
N GLU A 356 -26.92 7.61 1.25
CA GLU A 356 -27.52 8.72 1.98
C GLU A 356 -28.72 8.30 2.85
N CYS A 357 -29.53 7.34 2.38
CA CYS A 357 -30.67 6.82 3.12
C CYS A 357 -30.28 6.10 4.42
N LEU A 358 -29.10 5.47 4.48
CA LEU A 358 -28.55 4.85 5.68
C LEU A 358 -27.82 5.86 6.58
N LEU A 359 -27.17 6.86 6.01
CA LEU A 359 -26.51 7.91 6.79
C LEU A 359 -27.53 8.83 7.49
N LYS A 360 -28.63 9.13 6.81
CA LYS A 360 -29.74 9.92 7.34
C LYS A 360 -30.79 9.04 8.02
N PHE A 361 -30.43 7.83 8.47
CA PHE A 361 -31.37 6.85 9.00
C PHE A 361 -32.15 7.40 10.21
N VAL A 362 -33.36 7.88 9.96
CA VAL A 362 -34.32 8.31 10.97
C VAL A 362 -35.38 7.23 11.10
N ARG A 363 -35.44 6.57 12.25
CA ARG A 363 -36.54 5.66 12.59
C ARG A 363 -37.64 6.41 13.34
N CYS A 364 -38.90 6.18 12.98
CA CYS A 364 -40.01 6.70 13.77
C CYS A 364 -40.33 5.77 14.94
N LYS A 365 -40.85 6.35 16.02
CA LYS A 365 -41.40 5.63 17.17
C LYS A 365 -42.93 5.63 17.15
N CYS A 366 -43.53 5.81 15.97
CA CYS A 366 -44.98 5.87 15.82
C CYS A 366 -45.62 4.54 16.23
N LYS A 367 -46.73 4.65 16.95
CA LYS A 367 -47.57 3.52 17.35
C LYS A 367 -48.70 3.33 16.34
N LEU A 368 -49.10 2.07 16.14
CA LEU A 368 -50.21 1.72 15.23
C LEU A 368 -51.59 2.14 15.75
N SER A 369 -51.69 2.48 17.04
CA SER A 369 -52.96 2.87 17.66
C SER A 369 -53.54 4.21 17.18
N SER A 370 -52.84 4.97 16.34
CA SER A 370 -53.36 6.22 15.79
C SER A 370 -54.29 5.96 14.60
N ARG A 371 -55.33 6.79 14.42
CA ARG A 371 -56.23 6.71 13.23
C ARG A 371 -55.50 6.89 11.88
N ASN A 372 -54.31 7.50 11.89
CA ASN A 372 -53.52 7.70 10.69
C ASN A 372 -52.00 7.47 10.95
N PRO A 373 -51.57 6.19 11.08
CA PRO A 373 -50.20 5.86 11.43
C PRO A 373 -49.21 6.36 10.39
N CYS A 374 -48.27 7.19 10.83
CA CYS A 374 -47.27 7.84 9.98
C CYS A 374 -47.85 8.69 8.83
N GLY A 375 -49.13 9.07 8.92
CA GLY A 375 -49.84 9.86 7.92
C GLY A 375 -49.59 11.36 7.98
N ASN A 376 -48.81 11.84 8.95
CA ASN A 376 -48.52 13.25 9.13
C ASN A 376 -47.07 13.45 9.61
N ASN A 377 -46.63 14.71 9.71
CA ASN A 377 -45.27 15.08 10.11
C ASN A 377 -44.96 14.83 11.60
N SER A 378 -45.85 14.16 12.36
CA SER A 378 -45.52 13.61 13.68
C SER A 378 -44.62 12.37 13.56
N CYS A 379 -44.65 11.69 12.40
CA CYS A 379 -43.67 10.67 12.07
C CYS A 379 -42.35 11.30 11.68
N SER A 380 -41.28 10.97 12.41
CA SER A 380 -39.94 11.49 12.15
C SER A 380 -39.41 11.05 10.79
N CYS A 381 -39.72 9.84 10.30
CA CYS A 381 -39.35 9.41 8.95
C CYS A 381 -39.96 10.38 7.92
N ARG A 382 -41.29 10.55 7.95
CA ARG A 382 -42.01 11.43 7.03
C ARG A 382 -41.58 12.89 7.14
N LYS A 383 -41.35 13.38 8.36
CA LYS A 383 -40.86 14.74 8.62
C LYS A 383 -39.51 15.03 7.94
N HIS A 384 -38.65 14.02 7.83
CA HIS A 384 -37.34 14.13 7.16
C HIS A 384 -37.40 13.65 5.68
N GLY A 385 -38.60 13.47 5.12
CA GLY A 385 -38.77 13.03 3.73
C GLY A 385 -38.43 11.56 3.46
N LEU A 386 -38.31 10.73 4.50
CA LEU A 386 -37.97 9.31 4.40
C LEU A 386 -39.19 8.42 4.54
N LYS A 387 -39.19 7.26 3.86
CA LYS A 387 -40.18 6.19 4.06
C LYS A 387 -39.91 5.43 5.36
N CYS A 388 -40.96 4.89 5.95
CA CYS A 388 -40.84 3.98 7.10
C CYS A 388 -40.32 2.63 6.61
N VAL A 389 -39.38 2.06 7.36
CA VAL A 389 -38.78 0.74 7.08
C VAL A 389 -39.02 -0.23 8.25
N THR A 390 -38.68 -1.50 8.08
CA THR A 390 -38.84 -2.58 9.09
C THR A 390 -38.24 -2.27 10.46
N ALA A 391 -37.21 -1.43 10.52
CA ALA A 391 -36.58 -0.97 11.75
C ALA A 391 -37.30 0.21 12.47
N CYS A 392 -38.36 0.77 11.87
CA CYS A 392 -39.25 1.72 12.53
C CYS A 392 -40.12 1.03 13.59
N GLY A 393 -40.65 1.78 14.56
CA GLY A 393 -41.33 1.31 15.77
C GLY A 393 -42.43 0.26 15.58
N ASP A 394 -43.69 0.59 15.85
CA ASP A 394 -44.75 -0.41 15.68
C ASP A 394 -45.15 -0.54 14.22
N CYS A 395 -44.98 0.52 13.42
CA CYS A 395 -45.36 0.51 12.01
C CYS A 395 -44.52 -0.43 11.14
N ARG A 396 -43.24 -0.63 11.50
CA ARG A 396 -42.26 -1.48 10.80
C ARG A 396 -42.25 -1.31 9.27
N GLY A 397 -42.56 -0.13 8.77
CA GLY A 397 -42.56 0.12 7.32
C GLY A 397 -43.73 -0.50 6.54
N ASP A 398 -44.44 -1.48 7.07
CA ASP A 398 -45.50 -2.18 6.31
C ASP A 398 -46.92 -1.83 6.78
N SER A 399 -47.07 -1.43 8.05
CA SER A 399 -48.39 -1.18 8.67
C SER A 399 -48.69 0.32 8.83
N CYS A 400 -48.18 1.18 7.95
CA CYS A 400 -48.42 2.62 8.05
C CYS A 400 -48.53 3.33 6.70
N GLN A 401 -49.05 4.55 6.70
CA GLN A 401 -49.24 5.33 5.47
C GLN A 401 -47.96 5.92 4.88
N ASN A 402 -46.81 5.72 5.52
CA ASN A 402 -45.51 6.16 5.02
C ASN A 402 -44.62 4.97 4.62
N ALA A 403 -45.24 3.82 4.35
CA ALA A 403 -44.58 2.64 3.81
C ALA A 403 -43.95 2.90 2.43
N GLU A 404 -42.93 2.13 2.10
CA GLU A 404 -42.43 1.98 0.73
C GLU A 404 -43.40 1.07 -0.04
N GLU A 405 -43.80 1.46 -1.25
CA GLU A 405 -44.64 0.61 -2.09
C GLU A 405 -43.74 -0.46 -2.71
N ILE A 406 -43.95 -1.72 -2.34
CA ILE A 406 -43.27 -2.85 -2.99
C ILE A 406 -43.90 -2.99 -4.39
N THR A 407 -43.27 -2.41 -5.40
CA THR A 407 -43.52 -2.81 -6.78
C THR A 407 -42.93 -4.20 -6.97
N LEU A 408 -43.77 -5.22 -6.93
CA LEU A 408 -43.42 -6.51 -7.50
C LEU A 408 -43.33 -6.28 -9.01
N ASP A 409 -42.13 -6.17 -9.54
CA ASP A 409 -41.90 -6.33 -10.97
C ASP A 409 -42.38 -7.75 -11.33
N ASN A 410 -43.53 -7.83 -11.97
CA ASN A 410 -44.05 -9.06 -12.55
C ASN A 410 -43.13 -9.43 -13.73
N GLU A 411 -42.07 -10.18 -13.45
CA GLU A 411 -41.34 -10.92 -14.48
C GLU A 411 -42.21 -12.06 -15.00
N ASP A 412 -42.64 -11.90 -16.24
CA ASP A 412 -42.91 -12.91 -17.26
C ASP A 412 -44.05 -13.92 -17.03
N ASN A 413 -45.24 -13.51 -17.47
CA ASN A 413 -46.16 -14.43 -18.15
C ASN A 413 -45.47 -15.01 -19.39
N VAL A 414 -44.83 -16.18 -19.24
CA VAL A 414 -44.56 -17.04 -20.39
C VAL A 414 -45.89 -17.68 -20.79
N ASN A 415 -46.48 -17.13 -21.84
CA ASN A 415 -47.56 -17.80 -22.57
C ASN A 415 -47.01 -19.14 -23.09
N ILE A 416 -47.55 -20.24 -22.56
CA ILE A 416 -47.50 -21.53 -23.24
C ILE A 416 -48.59 -21.44 -24.31
N ASP A 417 -48.21 -21.11 -25.53
CA ASP A 417 -49.03 -21.40 -26.69
C ASP A 417 -48.45 -22.63 -27.39
N GLU A 418 -49.32 -23.64 -27.47
CA GLU A 418 -49.18 -24.90 -28.16
C GLU A 418 -49.09 -24.68 -29.69
N GLU A 419 -48.10 -25.30 -30.33
CA GLU A 419 -48.27 -26.17 -31.52
C GLU A 419 -47.03 -27.06 -31.72
#